data_AF-A0A820HD27-F1
#
_entry.id   AF-A0A820HD27-F1
#
_cell.length_a   1.000
_cell.length_b   1.000
_cell.length_c   1.000
_cell.angle_alpha   90.00
_cell.angle_beta   90.00
_cell.angle_gamma   90.00
#
_symmetry.space_group_name_H-M   'P 1'
#
loop_
_entity.id
_entity.type
_entity.pdbx_description
1 polymer ?
#
loop_
_entity_poly.entity_id
_entity_poly.type
_entity_poly.pdbx_seq_one_letter_code
_entity_poly.pdbx_strand_id
1 'polypeptide(L)'
;MIIVILLLIHLIHHCSLSYDTADIRNGVAAKYTCSDVWIGNRTVEEQVNDDVGSEYLENQNITIIVNRTDSSVIAYSSGSTIRKAIYRSGLGATLISGFTEKQIRSQKFNLPSPPNVNQDNIPWPMGDKIVNNSCPSNCNRTALENAINSLFNETNREIPIRTHAVIVV
;
A
#
# COMPACT_ATOMS: atom_id res chain seq x y z
N MET A 1 -24.86 35.58 24.14
CA MET A 1 -23.39 35.56 24.15
C MET A 1 -22.84 34.16 24.44
N ILE A 2 -23.20 33.50 25.55
CA ILE A 2 -22.69 32.15 25.91
C ILE A 2 -23.01 31.08 24.86
N ILE A 3 -24.25 31.02 24.35
CA ILE A 3 -24.65 30.04 23.31
C ILE A 3 -23.82 30.23 22.03
N VAL A 4 -23.56 31.48 21.62
CA VAL A 4 -22.74 31.78 20.44
C VAL A 4 -21.30 31.32 20.66
N ILE A 5 -20.75 31.53 21.86
CA ILE A 5 -19.39 31.06 22.21
C ILE A 5 -19.32 29.53 22.17
N LEU A 6 -20.33 28.82 22.72
CA LEU A 6 -20.36 27.35 22.68
C LEU A 6 -20.47 26.81 21.25
N LEU A 7 -21.27 27.44 20.39
CA LEU A 7 -21.38 27.07 18.98
C LEU A 7 -20.05 27.30 18.24
N LEU A 8 -19.36 28.41 18.51
CA LEU A 8 -18.05 28.69 17.93
C LEU A 8 -17.00 27.66 18.35
N ILE A 9 -16.96 27.29 19.64
CA ILE A 9 -16.05 26.25 20.15
C ILE A 9 -16.33 24.92 19.45
N HIS A 10 -17.61 24.54 19.32
CA HIS A 10 -18.00 23.30 18.66
C HIS A 10 -17.57 23.30 17.18
N LEU A 11 -17.77 24.42 16.47
CA LEU A 11 -17.36 24.57 15.08
C LEU A 11 -15.84 24.48 14.91
N ILE A 12 -15.06 25.13 15.77
CA ILE A 12 -13.58 25.07 15.75
C ILE A 12 -13.11 23.63 15.99
N HIS A 13 -13.75 22.92 16.93
CA HIS A 13 -13.41 21.53 17.21
C HIS A 13 -13.69 20.61 16.01
N HIS A 14 -14.86 20.73 15.36
CA HIS A 14 -15.16 19.96 14.16
C HIS A 14 -14.23 20.29 12.99
N CYS A 15 -13.85 21.57 12.83
CA CYS A 15 -12.91 22.00 11.79
C CYS A 15 -11.50 21.41 12.01
N SER A 16 -11.00 21.42 13.25
CA SER A 16 -9.70 20.83 13.60
C SER A 16 -9.67 19.31 13.38
N LEU A 17 -10.71 18.58 13.81
CA LEU A 17 -10.82 17.14 13.54
C LEU A 17 -10.86 16.82 12.04
N SER A 18 -11.57 17.64 11.26
CA SER A 18 -11.65 17.49 9.81
C SER A 18 -10.29 17.70 9.14
N TYR A 19 -9.47 18.62 9.66
CA TYR A 19 -8.12 18.87 9.17
C TYR A 19 -7.17 17.72 9.51
N ASP A 20 -7.18 17.25 10.76
CA ASP A 20 -6.31 16.15 11.21
C ASP A 20 -6.59 14.86 10.43
N THR A 21 -7.88 14.56 10.20
CA THR A 21 -8.25 13.40 9.38
C THR A 21 -7.78 13.56 7.93
N ALA A 22 -7.80 14.77 7.37
CA ALA A 22 -7.29 15.03 6.02
C ALA A 22 -5.77 14.86 5.93
N ASP A 23 -5.02 15.33 6.93
CA ASP A 23 -3.56 15.14 6.99
C ASP A 23 -3.19 13.64 7.00
N ILE A 24 -3.90 12.85 7.81
CA ILE A 24 -3.70 11.39 7.88
C ILE A 24 -4.04 10.73 6.54
N ARG A 25 -5.20 11.05 5.94
CA ARG A 25 -5.60 10.49 4.63
C ARG A 25 -4.58 10.80 3.55
N ASN A 26 -4.10 12.04 3.47
CA ASN A 26 -3.07 12.44 2.50
C ASN A 26 -1.76 11.68 2.75
N GLY A 27 -1.41 11.43 4.01
CA GLY A 27 -0.22 10.65 4.37
C GLY A 27 -0.32 9.19 3.95
N VAL A 28 -1.48 8.57 4.17
CA VAL A 28 -1.78 7.20 3.73
C VAL A 28 -1.72 7.12 2.22
N ALA A 29 -2.41 8.01 1.50
CA ALA A 29 -2.41 8.07 0.04
C ALA A 29 -0.99 8.19 -0.52
N ALA A 30 -0.20 9.16 -0.05
CA ALA A 30 1.18 9.33 -0.53
C ALA A 30 2.04 8.08 -0.30
N LYS A 31 1.95 7.47 0.88
CA LYS A 31 2.76 6.30 1.24
C LYS A 31 2.33 5.05 0.49
N TYR A 32 1.03 4.80 0.37
CA TYR A 32 0.49 3.62 -0.31
C TYR A 32 0.82 3.69 -1.80
N THR A 33 0.50 4.79 -2.48
CA THR A 33 0.85 4.95 -3.89
C THR A 33 2.36 4.86 -4.14
N CYS A 34 3.19 5.38 -3.23
CA CYS A 34 4.64 5.22 -3.35
C CYS A 34 5.09 3.75 -3.21
N SER A 35 4.41 2.96 -2.38
CA SER A 35 4.64 1.51 -2.29
C SER A 35 4.26 0.83 -3.60
N ASP A 36 3.08 1.15 -4.14
CA ASP A 36 2.55 0.45 -5.32
C ASP A 36 3.35 0.76 -6.59
N VAL A 37 3.80 2.01 -6.73
CA VAL A 37 4.57 2.42 -7.91
C VAL A 37 5.97 1.80 -7.95
N TRP A 38 6.67 1.70 -6.81
CA TRP A 38 8.07 1.23 -6.80
C TRP A 38 8.28 -0.20 -6.30
N ILE A 39 7.40 -0.70 -5.44
CA ILE A 39 7.46 -2.08 -4.94
C ILE A 39 6.51 -2.96 -5.74
N GLY A 40 5.26 -2.50 -5.92
CA GLY A 40 4.26 -3.23 -6.69
C GLY A 40 4.47 -3.16 -8.21
N ASN A 41 5.27 -2.20 -8.69
CA ASN A 41 5.42 -1.89 -10.11
C ASN A 41 4.08 -1.61 -10.82
N ARG A 42 3.18 -0.92 -10.12
CA ARG A 42 1.83 -0.59 -10.58
C ARG A 42 1.69 0.90 -10.89
N THR A 43 0.69 1.22 -11.70
CA THR A 43 0.21 2.58 -11.93
C THR A 43 -0.75 2.99 -10.82
N VAL A 44 -0.99 4.31 -10.70
CA VAL A 44 -1.99 4.84 -9.76
C VAL A 44 -3.40 4.34 -10.13
N GLU A 45 -3.66 4.17 -11.43
CA GLU A 45 -4.94 3.68 -11.94
C GLU A 45 -5.19 2.21 -11.56
N GLU A 46 -4.19 1.34 -11.71
CA GLU A 46 -4.28 -0.05 -11.25
C GLU A 46 -4.48 -0.12 -9.73
N GLN A 47 -3.76 0.68 -8.95
CA GLN A 47 -4.00 0.79 -7.51
C GLN A 47 -5.46 1.15 -7.21
N VAL A 48 -5.99 2.14 -7.93
CA VAL A 48 -7.35 2.64 -7.71
C VAL A 48 -8.41 1.59 -8.08
N ASN A 49 -8.18 0.84 -9.15
CA ASN A 49 -9.15 -0.15 -9.63
C ASN A 49 -9.08 -1.48 -8.86
N ASP A 50 -7.90 -1.86 -8.38
CA ASP A 50 -7.64 -3.23 -7.95
C ASP A 50 -7.39 -3.36 -6.44
N ASP A 51 -7.03 -2.29 -5.72
CA ASP A 51 -6.78 -2.39 -4.28
C ASP A 51 -8.05 -2.31 -3.43
N VAL A 52 -8.12 -3.17 -2.42
CA VAL A 52 -9.12 -3.04 -1.35
C VAL A 52 -8.85 -1.74 -0.57
N GLY A 53 -9.84 -0.86 -0.47
CA GLY A 53 -9.69 0.46 0.13
C GLY A 53 -9.25 1.55 -0.85
N SER A 54 -9.21 1.28 -2.16
CA SER A 54 -8.99 2.33 -3.16
C SER A 54 -10.06 3.43 -3.14
N GLU A 55 -11.23 3.18 -2.54
CA GLU A 55 -12.23 4.20 -2.24
C GLU A 55 -11.67 5.39 -1.43
N TYR A 56 -10.59 5.19 -0.67
CA TYR A 56 -9.90 6.26 0.05
C TYR A 56 -9.18 7.24 -0.87
N LEU A 57 -8.87 6.83 -2.10
CA LEU A 57 -8.23 7.66 -3.12
C LEU A 57 -9.26 8.30 -4.05
N GLU A 58 -10.26 7.54 -4.51
CA GLU A 58 -11.28 8.03 -5.45
C GLU A 58 -12.31 8.96 -4.81
N ASN A 59 -12.86 8.60 -3.64
CA ASN A 59 -14.03 9.28 -3.08
C ASN A 59 -13.69 10.52 -2.22
N GLN A 60 -12.40 10.90 -2.14
CA GLN A 60 -11.92 11.83 -1.11
C GLN A 60 -11.31 13.13 -1.65
N ASN A 61 -11.44 13.41 -2.96
CA ASN A 61 -10.87 14.60 -3.61
C ASN A 61 -9.36 14.78 -3.32
N ILE A 62 -8.62 13.68 -3.27
CA ILE A 62 -7.17 13.68 -3.05
C ILE A 62 -6.49 13.79 -4.42
N THR A 63 -5.64 14.80 -4.58
CA THR A 63 -4.75 14.92 -5.73
C THR A 63 -3.47 14.16 -5.44
N ILE A 64 -3.07 13.28 -6.38
CA ILE A 64 -1.85 12.47 -6.30
C ILE A 64 -0.91 12.87 -7.43
N ILE A 65 0.37 13.09 -7.10
CA ILE A 65 1.41 13.44 -8.05
C ILE A 65 2.60 12.51 -7.86
N VAL A 66 2.87 11.68 -8.87
CA VAL A 66 4.01 10.75 -8.89
C VAL A 66 5.18 11.41 -9.62
N ASN A 67 6.32 11.56 -8.93
CA ASN A 67 7.57 12.02 -9.53
C ASN A 67 8.55 10.87 -9.64
N ARG A 68 8.71 10.34 -10.87
CA ARG A 68 9.60 9.21 -11.15
C ARG A 68 11.09 9.57 -11.03
N THR A 69 11.46 10.81 -11.33
CA THR A 69 12.86 11.28 -11.24
C THR A 69 13.33 11.41 -9.79
N ASP A 70 12.52 12.00 -8.92
CA ASP A 70 12.81 12.16 -7.48
C ASP A 70 12.51 10.89 -6.66
N SER A 71 11.90 9.90 -7.31
CA SER A 71 11.37 8.70 -6.65
C SER A 71 10.43 9.03 -5.51
N SER A 72 9.40 9.83 -5.77
CA SER A 72 8.50 10.33 -4.73
C SER A 72 7.05 10.47 -5.18
N VAL A 73 6.15 10.51 -4.19
CA VAL A 73 4.73 10.77 -4.38
C VAL A 73 4.30 11.89 -3.45
N ILE A 74 3.53 12.83 -3.98
CA ILE A 74 2.84 13.87 -3.22
C ILE A 74 1.34 13.57 -3.25
N ALA A 75 0.68 13.72 -2.10
CA ALA A 75 -0.78 13.68 -2.00
C ALA A 75 -1.31 14.83 -1.16
N TYR A 76 -2.42 15.43 -1.60
CA TYR A 76 -3.10 16.51 -0.87
C TYR A 76 -4.58 16.62 -1.25
N SER A 77 -5.38 17.13 -0.32
CA SER A 77 -6.76 17.56 -0.54
C SER A 77 -6.85 19.08 -0.43
N SER A 78 -7.81 19.71 -1.11
CA SER A 78 -8.00 21.17 -1.06
C SER A 78 -8.12 21.68 0.38
N GLY A 79 -7.39 22.74 0.72
CA GLY A 79 -7.38 23.33 2.08
C GLY A 79 -6.69 22.48 3.16
N SER A 80 -6.02 21.38 2.80
CA SER A 80 -5.34 20.48 3.74
C SER A 80 -3.82 20.46 3.52
N THR A 81 -3.09 19.81 4.44
CA THR A 81 -1.64 19.64 4.34
C THR A 81 -1.23 18.78 3.14
N ILE A 82 -0.14 19.19 2.49
CA ILE A 82 0.56 18.40 1.48
C ILE A 82 1.42 17.35 2.17
N ARG A 83 1.23 16.07 1.81
CA ARG A 83 2.04 14.96 2.31
C ARG A 83 2.89 14.38 1.21
N LYS A 84 4.13 14.02 1.54
CA LYS A 84 5.10 13.46 0.59
C LYS A 84 5.67 12.16 1.13
N ALA A 85 5.71 11.14 0.28
CA ALA A 85 6.45 9.91 0.50
C ALA A 85 7.57 9.79 -0.53
N ILE A 86 8.67 9.14 -0.14
CA ILE A 86 9.82 8.88 -0.99
C ILE A 86 10.10 7.38 -1.03
N TYR A 87 10.42 6.86 -2.20
CA TYR A 87 10.92 5.51 -2.35
C TYR A 87 12.42 5.48 -2.04
N ARG A 88 12.82 4.49 -1.26
CA ARG A 88 14.20 4.27 -0.85
C ARG A 88 14.56 2.84 -1.21
N SER A 89 15.48 2.68 -2.15
CA SER A 89 15.90 1.37 -2.65
C SER A 89 16.28 0.44 -1.50
N GLY A 90 15.68 -0.75 -1.46
CA GLY A 90 15.86 -1.76 -0.41
C GLY A 90 15.15 -1.49 0.92
N LEU A 91 14.55 -0.32 1.12
CA LEU A 91 13.79 0.05 2.33
C LEU A 91 12.30 0.29 2.04
N GLY A 92 11.94 0.44 0.76
CA GLY A 92 10.57 0.69 0.33
C GLY A 92 10.12 2.15 0.47
N ALA A 93 8.81 2.35 0.55
CA ALA A 93 8.19 3.67 0.64
C ALA A 93 8.25 4.23 2.06
N THR A 94 8.79 5.45 2.21
CA THR A 94 8.88 6.17 3.49
C THR A 94 8.11 7.47 3.41
N LEU A 95 7.13 7.64 4.30
CA LEU A 95 6.44 8.91 4.50
C LEU A 95 7.38 9.91 5.18
N ILE A 96 7.47 11.14 4.66
CA ILE A 96 8.20 12.21 5.32
C ILE A 96 7.37 12.68 6.53
N SER A 97 7.87 12.39 7.72
CA SER A 97 7.22 12.74 9.00
C SER A 97 8.28 12.85 10.10
N GLY A 98 8.20 13.91 10.92
CA GLY A 98 9.12 14.17 12.04
C GLY A 98 10.57 14.55 11.67
N PHE A 99 10.99 14.26 10.45
CA PHE A 99 12.31 14.58 9.91
C PHE A 99 12.19 15.24 8.53
N THR A 100 13.19 16.05 8.17
CA THR A 100 13.29 16.58 6.81
C THR A 100 13.59 15.45 5.82
N GLU A 101 13.18 15.63 4.57
CA GLU A 101 13.51 14.70 3.49
C GLU A 101 15.02 14.46 3.38
N LYS A 102 15.83 15.52 3.53
CA LYS A 102 17.30 15.44 3.51
C LYS A 102 17.82 14.51 4.61
N GLN A 103 17.29 14.64 5.83
CA GLN A 103 17.67 13.76 6.94
C GLN A 103 17.31 12.31 6.62
N ILE A 104 16.08 12.05 6.16
CA ILE A 104 15.62 10.69 5.82
C ILE A 104 16.48 10.08 4.69
N ARG A 105 16.74 10.82 3.62
CA ARG A 105 17.60 10.37 2.50
C ARG A 105 19.05 10.14 2.93
N SER A 106 19.53 10.86 3.93
CA SER A 106 20.90 10.70 4.46
C SER A 106 21.09 9.51 5.40
N GLN A 107 20.00 8.94 5.94
CA GLN A 107 20.08 7.78 6.83
C GLN A 107 20.71 6.58 6.09
N LYS A 108 21.64 5.90 6.76
CA LYS A 108 22.37 4.73 6.23
C LYS A 108 21.82 3.45 6.86
N PHE A 109 21.71 2.41 6.05
CA PHE A 109 21.23 1.09 6.48
C PHE A 109 22.19 0.03 5.95
N ASN A 110 22.48 -0.96 6.79
CA ASN A 110 23.17 -2.16 6.37
C ASN A 110 22.12 -3.11 5.79
N LEU A 111 21.87 -2.98 4.49
CA LEU A 111 20.99 -3.90 3.79
C LEU A 111 21.72 -5.24 3.59
N PRO A 112 21.04 -6.38 3.79
CA PRO A 112 21.62 -7.66 3.43
C PRO A 112 21.90 -7.68 1.92
N SER A 113 23.06 -8.23 1.54
CA SER A 113 23.31 -8.47 0.12
C SER A 113 22.31 -9.52 -0.39
N PRO A 114 21.82 -9.38 -1.64
CA PRO A 114 21.13 -10.47 -2.29
C PRO A 114 21.98 -11.75 -2.21
N PRO A 115 21.37 -12.92 -2.02
CA PRO A 115 22.11 -14.17 -1.95
C PRO A 115 22.92 -14.40 -3.24
N ASN A 116 24.19 -14.75 -3.07
CA ASN A 116 25.15 -14.96 -4.16
C ASN A 116 25.01 -16.34 -4.84
N VAL A 117 23.96 -17.08 -4.53
CA VAL A 117 23.71 -18.45 -5.00
C VAL A 117 22.48 -18.45 -5.89
N ASN A 118 22.51 -19.25 -6.96
CA ASN A 118 21.35 -19.42 -7.81
C ASN A 118 20.23 -20.10 -7.01
N GLN A 119 19.17 -19.34 -6.69
CA GLN A 119 18.04 -19.81 -5.91
C GLN A 119 17.22 -20.89 -6.61
N ASP A 120 17.23 -20.95 -7.95
CA ASP A 120 16.49 -21.94 -8.74
C ASP A 120 16.89 -23.38 -8.43
N ASN A 121 18.08 -23.57 -7.86
CA ASN A 121 18.61 -24.88 -7.49
C ASN A 121 18.43 -25.23 -6.01
N ILE A 122 18.03 -24.26 -5.18
CA ILE A 122 17.93 -24.42 -3.73
C ILE A 122 16.47 -24.73 -3.37
N PRO A 123 16.20 -25.83 -2.65
CA PRO A 123 14.85 -26.17 -2.21
C PRO A 123 14.14 -25.04 -1.44
N TRP A 124 12.86 -24.83 -1.75
CA TRP A 124 11.96 -24.03 -0.92
C TRP A 124 11.95 -24.57 0.53
N PRO A 125 11.98 -23.72 1.58
CA PRO A 125 11.82 -22.26 1.58
C PRO A 125 13.11 -21.44 1.45
N MET A 126 14.26 -22.08 1.26
CA MET A 126 15.55 -21.37 1.24
C MET A 126 15.94 -20.89 -0.17
N GLY A 127 15.24 -21.34 -1.21
CA GLY A 127 15.30 -20.85 -2.58
C GLY A 127 14.07 -21.30 -3.36
N ASP A 128 14.10 -21.21 -4.68
CA ASP A 128 12.90 -21.30 -5.52
C ASP A 128 12.64 -22.71 -6.07
N LYS A 129 13.50 -23.69 -5.75
CA LYS A 129 13.31 -25.06 -6.23
C LYS A 129 12.18 -25.75 -5.48
N ILE A 130 11.07 -25.97 -6.16
CA ILE A 130 9.99 -26.82 -5.66
C ILE A 130 10.43 -28.29 -5.76
N VAL A 131 10.80 -28.89 -4.63
CA VAL A 131 11.30 -30.28 -4.55
C VAL A 131 10.20 -31.33 -4.40
N ASN A 132 9.05 -30.95 -3.86
CA ASN A 132 7.95 -31.88 -3.63
C ASN A 132 6.61 -31.19 -3.92
N ASN A 133 6.02 -31.49 -5.08
CA ASN A 133 4.71 -30.99 -5.48
C ASN A 133 3.58 -32.01 -5.15
N SER A 134 3.88 -32.98 -4.29
CA SER A 134 2.93 -34.02 -3.90
C SER A 134 2.11 -33.56 -2.70
N CYS A 135 0.81 -33.38 -2.95
CA CYS A 135 -0.24 -33.23 -1.94
C CYS A 135 -0.14 -34.41 -0.94
N PRO A 136 -0.17 -34.16 0.39
CA PRO A 136 -0.15 -35.20 1.42
C PRO A 136 -1.23 -36.27 1.21
N SER A 137 -1.07 -37.47 1.77
CA SER A 137 -2.00 -38.59 1.55
C SER A 137 -3.45 -38.31 1.98
N ASN A 138 -3.66 -37.35 2.89
CA ASN A 138 -4.98 -36.91 3.34
C ASN A 138 -5.51 -35.66 2.59
N CYS A 139 -4.76 -35.14 1.62
CA CYS A 139 -5.14 -33.96 0.86
C CYS A 139 -5.94 -34.38 -0.39
N ASN A 140 -7.14 -33.83 -0.55
CA ASN A 140 -7.95 -34.01 -1.74
C ASN A 140 -7.58 -32.94 -2.77
N ARG A 141 -6.72 -33.31 -3.72
CA ARG A 141 -6.16 -32.35 -4.70
C ARG A 141 -7.25 -31.66 -5.54
N THR A 142 -8.25 -32.41 -6.00
CA THR A 142 -9.35 -31.84 -6.80
C THR A 142 -10.13 -30.81 -5.99
N ALA A 143 -10.43 -31.09 -4.72
CA ALA A 143 -11.12 -30.12 -3.87
C ALA A 143 -10.28 -28.86 -3.64
N LEU A 144 -8.97 -29.01 -3.43
CA LEU A 144 -8.04 -27.89 -3.25
C LEU A 144 -7.94 -27.02 -4.51
N GLU A 145 -7.73 -27.63 -5.69
CA GLU A 145 -7.65 -26.91 -6.96
C GLU A 145 -8.95 -26.16 -7.25
N ASN A 146 -10.10 -26.77 -7.00
CA ASN A 146 -11.40 -26.10 -7.14
C ASN A 146 -11.54 -24.90 -6.19
N ALA A 147 -11.10 -25.04 -4.93
CA ALA A 147 -11.12 -23.95 -3.97
C ALA A 147 -10.23 -22.79 -4.43
N ILE A 148 -8.99 -23.08 -4.85
CA ILE A 148 -8.05 -22.05 -5.36
C ILE A 148 -8.66 -21.37 -6.60
N ASN A 149 -9.11 -22.13 -7.58
CA ASN A 149 -9.69 -21.58 -8.81
C ASN A 149 -10.93 -20.71 -8.53
N SER A 150 -11.74 -21.07 -7.53
CA SER A 150 -12.91 -20.26 -7.15
C SER A 150 -12.54 -18.88 -6.59
N LEU A 151 -11.37 -18.74 -5.96
CA LEU A 151 -10.90 -17.46 -5.42
C LEU A 151 -10.45 -16.48 -6.50
N PHE A 152 -9.97 -16.99 -7.64
CA PHE A 152 -9.55 -16.18 -8.78
C PHE A 152 -10.67 -15.99 -9.82
N ASN A 153 -11.81 -16.67 -9.66
CA ASN A 153 -12.94 -16.54 -10.57
C ASN A 153 -13.89 -15.42 -10.12
N GLU A 154 -13.81 -14.28 -10.79
CA GLU A 154 -14.69 -13.13 -10.53
C GLU A 154 -16.13 -13.40 -11.00
N THR A 155 -16.98 -13.85 -10.08
CA THR A 155 -18.37 -14.20 -10.37
C THR A 155 -19.33 -13.01 -10.28
N ASN A 156 -18.98 -11.98 -9.50
CA ASN A 156 -19.76 -10.75 -9.36
C ASN A 156 -18.91 -9.54 -9.73
N ARG A 157 -19.29 -8.83 -10.79
CA ARG A 157 -18.58 -7.62 -11.24
C ARG A 157 -18.81 -6.40 -10.35
N GLU A 158 -19.91 -6.36 -9.60
CA GLU A 158 -20.22 -5.25 -8.69
C GLU A 158 -19.52 -5.43 -7.33
N ILE A 159 -19.20 -6.67 -6.96
CA ILE A 159 -18.50 -7.01 -5.71
C ILE A 159 -17.40 -8.04 -6.04
N PRO A 160 -16.30 -7.58 -6.69
CA PRO A 160 -15.21 -8.47 -7.04
C PRO A 160 -14.43 -8.95 -5.80
N ILE A 161 -13.85 -10.14 -5.87
CA ILE A 161 -13.04 -10.75 -4.80
C ILE A 161 -11.64 -10.11 -4.77
N ARG A 162 -11.09 -9.72 -5.93
CA ARG A 162 -9.78 -9.07 -6.10
C ARG A 162 -8.63 -9.92 -5.53
N THR A 163 -8.68 -11.24 -5.74
CA THR A 163 -7.60 -12.15 -5.30
C THR A 163 -6.39 -12.00 -6.20
N HIS A 164 -5.29 -11.47 -5.67
CA HIS A 164 -4.01 -11.38 -6.39
C HIS A 164 -3.04 -12.52 -6.07
N ALA A 165 -3.15 -13.14 -4.90
CA ALA A 165 -2.27 -14.23 -4.48
C ALA A 165 -2.96 -15.13 -3.45
N VAL A 166 -2.57 -16.41 -3.44
CA VAL A 166 -2.97 -17.40 -2.44
C VAL A 166 -1.71 -18.13 -1.98
N ILE A 167 -1.57 -18.30 -0.66
CA ILE A 167 -0.51 -19.11 -0.06
C ILE A 167 -1.18 -20.33 0.57
N VAL A 168 -0.71 -21.52 0.19
CA VAL A 168 -1.15 -22.80 0.76
C VAL A 168 0.03 -23.34 1.58
N VAL A 169 -0.21 -23.61 2.87
CA VAL A 169 0.80 -24.04 3.84
C VAL A 169 0.53 -25.45 4.34
#